data_AF-A0A831Y972-F1
#
_entry.id   AF-A0A831Y972-F1
#
_cell.length_a   1.000
_cell.length_b   1.000
_cell.length_c   1.000
_cell.angle_alpha   90.00
_cell.angle_beta   90.00
_cell.angle_gamma   90.00
#
_symmetry.space_group_name_H-M   'P 1'
#
loop_
_entity.id
_entity.type
_entity.pdbx_description
1 polymer ?
#
loop_
_entity_poly.entity_id
_entity_poly.type
_entity_poly.pdbx_seq_one_letter_code
_entity_poly.pdbx_strand_id
1 'polypeptide(L)'
;MKLEKNIEEKKSKILAINHAQIRLTQVFSNIYQGDFITSSPFYTKNAQNTKGLILYISYDNKIDSDANFSLVLKAKLFVNENKNLCLETTSRDENQKPRVEILLKNVKKIEYEFLSNSDLKLKKYKLDRISKNICWYKFWPKKAEFLPSAIKIKINNNLDFAFFLPARHVKM
;
A
#
# COMPACT_ATOMS: atom_id res chain seq x y z
N MET A 1 -38.55 -4.93 3.69
CA MET A 1 -37.90 -3.60 3.55
C MET A 1 -36.64 -3.38 4.39
N LYS A 2 -36.66 -3.37 5.74
CA LYS A 2 -35.46 -3.04 6.55
C LYS A 2 -34.36 -4.13 6.50
N LEU A 3 -34.75 -5.41 6.40
CA LEU A 3 -33.82 -6.53 6.25
C LEU A 3 -33.15 -6.56 4.88
N GLU A 4 -33.90 -6.36 3.79
CA GLU A 4 -33.36 -6.37 2.42
C GLU A 4 -32.34 -5.27 2.22
N LYS A 5 -32.63 -4.05 2.70
CA LYS A 5 -31.68 -2.94 2.69
C LYS A 5 -30.41 -3.27 3.48
N ASN A 6 -30.54 -3.86 4.66
CA ASN A 6 -29.39 -4.30 5.46
C ASN A 6 -28.55 -5.39 4.76
N ILE A 7 -29.19 -6.33 4.07
CA ILE A 7 -28.51 -7.38 3.29
C ILE A 7 -27.74 -6.75 2.14
N GLU A 8 -28.36 -5.81 1.42
CA GLU A 8 -27.73 -5.14 0.28
C GLU A 8 -26.54 -4.30 0.71
N GLU A 9 -26.66 -3.55 1.81
CA GLU A 9 -25.54 -2.79 2.39
C GLU A 9 -24.38 -3.70 2.80
N LYS A 10 -24.66 -4.89 3.35
CA LYS A 10 -23.62 -5.88 3.70
C LYS A 10 -22.96 -6.46 2.45
N LYS A 11 -23.74 -6.83 1.43
CA LYS A 11 -23.21 -7.32 0.15
C LYS A 11 -22.29 -6.31 -0.50
N SER A 12 -22.72 -5.05 -0.60
CA SER A 12 -21.92 -3.96 -1.15
C SER A 12 -20.60 -3.77 -0.38
N LYS A 13 -20.63 -3.86 0.96
CA LYS A 13 -19.41 -3.81 1.78
C LYS A 13 -18.45 -4.98 1.50
N ILE A 14 -18.96 -6.20 1.40
CA ILE A 14 -18.15 -7.38 1.09
C ILE A 14 -17.51 -7.25 -0.31
N LEU A 15 -18.29 -6.82 -1.30
CA LEU A 15 -17.79 -6.58 -2.66
C LEU A 15 -16.67 -5.53 -2.68
N ALA A 16 -16.82 -4.43 -1.93
CA ALA A 16 -15.78 -3.42 -1.82
C ALA A 16 -14.50 -3.96 -1.15
N ILE A 17 -14.63 -4.77 -0.10
CA ILE A 17 -13.48 -5.43 0.56
C ILE A 17 -12.77 -6.38 -0.40
N ASN A 18 -13.51 -7.20 -1.14
CA ASN A 18 -12.94 -8.13 -2.12
C ASN A 18 -12.22 -7.38 -3.24
N HIS A 19 -12.84 -6.33 -3.77
CA HIS A 19 -12.23 -5.46 -4.78
C HIS A 19 -10.90 -4.86 -4.26
N ALA A 20 -10.91 -4.30 -3.05
CA ALA A 20 -9.71 -3.76 -2.42
C ALA A 20 -8.62 -4.82 -2.23
N GLN A 21 -8.98 -6.02 -1.76
CA GLN A 21 -8.05 -7.15 -1.61
C GLN A 21 -7.40 -7.50 -2.95
N ILE A 22 -8.19 -7.69 -4.01
CA ILE A 22 -7.70 -8.04 -5.34
C ILE A 22 -6.75 -6.96 -5.87
N ARG A 23 -7.18 -5.69 -5.80
CA ARG A 23 -6.39 -4.58 -6.32
C ARG A 23 -5.08 -4.42 -5.57
N LEU A 24 -5.10 -4.51 -4.24
CA LEU A 24 -3.89 -4.44 -3.44
C LEU A 24 -2.97 -5.65 -3.66
N THR A 25 -3.52 -6.86 -3.84
CA THR A 25 -2.73 -8.03 -4.25
C THR A 25 -1.99 -7.77 -5.56
N GLN A 26 -2.66 -7.21 -6.57
CA GLN A 26 -2.03 -6.87 -7.85
C GLN A 26 -0.89 -5.87 -7.67
N VAL A 27 -1.08 -4.81 -6.89
CA VAL A 27 -0.06 -3.79 -6.65
C VAL A 27 1.14 -4.39 -5.90
N PHE A 28 0.90 -5.08 -4.78
CA PHE A 28 1.97 -5.56 -3.91
C PHE A 28 2.73 -6.76 -4.47
N SER A 29 2.11 -7.55 -5.35
CA SER A 29 2.80 -8.64 -6.05
C SER A 29 3.70 -8.15 -7.18
N ASN A 30 3.49 -6.92 -7.68
CA ASN A 30 4.20 -6.35 -8.83
C ASN A 30 5.05 -5.12 -8.45
N ILE A 31 5.47 -4.98 -7.18
CA ILE A 31 6.38 -3.90 -6.78
C ILE A 31 7.64 -3.92 -7.65
N TYR A 32 7.97 -2.77 -8.22
CA TYR A 32 9.16 -2.61 -9.05
C TYR A 32 10.42 -2.63 -8.19
N GLN A 33 11.42 -3.41 -8.61
CA GLN A 33 12.65 -3.66 -7.85
C GLN A 33 13.94 -3.19 -8.55
N GLY A 34 13.85 -2.58 -9.73
CA GLY A 34 15.01 -2.31 -10.59
C GLY A 34 15.97 -1.25 -10.07
N ASP A 35 15.48 -0.18 -9.41
CA ASP A 35 16.28 1.04 -9.19
C ASP A 35 16.39 1.49 -7.72
N PHE A 36 16.70 0.57 -6.78
CA PHE A 36 16.97 0.97 -5.38
C PHE A 36 18.20 1.89 -5.21
N ILE A 37 19.06 1.97 -6.24
CA ILE A 37 20.30 2.76 -6.20
C ILE A 37 19.98 4.26 -6.15
N THR A 38 18.93 4.71 -6.84
CA THR A 38 18.60 6.14 -6.99
C THR A 38 17.39 6.57 -6.17
N SER A 39 16.41 5.67 -5.95
CA SER A 39 15.28 5.97 -5.06
C SER A 39 14.56 4.70 -4.59
N SER A 40 14.18 4.63 -3.31
CA SER A 40 13.38 3.49 -2.84
C SER A 40 12.02 3.47 -3.53
N PRO A 41 11.63 2.35 -4.17
CA PRO A 41 10.32 2.19 -4.80
C PRO A 41 9.19 2.04 -3.78
N PHE A 42 9.50 1.97 -2.48
CA PHE A 42 8.50 1.66 -1.46
C PHE A 42 8.84 2.37 -0.16
N TYR A 43 7.98 3.28 0.29
CA TYR A 43 8.20 3.99 1.56
C TYR A 43 6.93 4.66 2.08
N THR A 44 6.94 4.95 3.37
CA THR A 44 5.90 5.74 4.03
C THR A 44 6.32 7.18 4.27
N LYS A 45 5.36 8.10 4.24
CA LYS A 45 5.52 9.49 4.69
C LYS A 45 4.31 9.88 5.53
N ASN A 46 4.51 10.72 6.55
CA ASN A 46 3.39 11.34 7.25
C ASN A 46 2.63 12.25 6.28
N ALA A 47 1.31 12.13 6.24
CA ALA A 47 0.49 13.10 5.53
C ALA A 47 0.53 14.43 6.30
N GLN A 48 0.78 15.53 5.61
CA GLN A 48 0.72 16.87 6.21
C GLN A 48 -0.73 17.27 6.54
N ASN A 49 -1.71 16.76 5.77
CA ASN A 49 -3.12 17.19 5.84
C ASN A 49 -4.13 16.06 6.06
N THR A 50 -3.71 14.78 6.18
CA THR A 50 -4.64 13.66 6.38
C THR A 50 -4.31 12.86 7.63
N LYS A 51 -5.33 12.25 8.23
CA LYS A 51 -5.20 11.41 9.43
C LYS A 51 -4.59 10.04 9.06
N GLY A 52 -3.29 10.01 8.74
CA GLY A 52 -2.61 8.74 8.49
C GLY A 52 -1.25 8.83 7.81
N LEU A 53 -0.63 7.67 7.65
CA LEU A 53 0.56 7.46 6.83
C LEU A 53 0.15 7.32 5.36
N ILE A 54 0.91 7.93 4.47
CA ILE A 54 0.84 7.69 3.02
C ILE A 54 1.88 6.65 2.68
N LEU A 55 1.50 5.62 1.94
CA LEU A 55 2.43 4.63 1.39
C LEU A 55 2.66 4.93 -0.09
N TYR A 56 3.90 5.24 -0.44
CA TYR A 56 4.36 5.44 -1.81
C TYR A 56 4.91 4.12 -2.35
N ILE A 57 4.51 3.79 -3.58
CA ILE A 57 4.80 2.51 -4.22
C ILE A 57 5.13 2.76 -5.70
N SER A 58 6.21 2.18 -6.20
CA SER A 58 6.44 1.99 -7.62
C SER A 58 6.13 0.53 -7.96
N TYR A 59 5.27 0.30 -8.96
CA TYR A 59 4.85 -1.04 -9.34
C TYR A 59 4.63 -1.13 -10.85
N ASP A 60 4.75 -2.33 -11.40
CA ASP A 60 4.44 -2.63 -12.79
C ASP A 60 2.90 -2.81 -12.93
N ASN A 61 2.23 -1.81 -13.52
CA ASN A 61 0.79 -1.81 -13.78
C ASN A 61 0.41 -2.65 -15.01
N LYS A 62 1.35 -3.39 -15.60
CA LYS A 62 1.15 -4.19 -16.82
C LYS A 62 0.64 -3.31 -17.96
N ILE A 63 -0.18 -3.88 -18.83
CA ILE A 63 -0.76 -3.17 -19.98
C ILE A 63 -2.11 -2.59 -19.55
N ASP A 64 -2.26 -1.29 -19.71
CA ASP A 64 -3.50 -0.54 -19.55
C ASP A 64 -4.00 -0.09 -20.93
N SER A 65 -5.31 0.12 -21.08
CA SER A 65 -5.89 0.69 -22.30
C SER A 65 -5.30 2.05 -22.68
N ASP A 66 -4.79 2.79 -21.69
CA ASP A 66 -4.04 4.02 -21.87
C ASP A 66 -2.55 3.74 -21.66
N ALA A 67 -1.76 3.93 -22.72
CA ALA A 67 -0.34 3.64 -22.72
C ALA A 67 0.43 4.41 -21.63
N ASN A 68 -0.06 5.59 -21.23
CA ASN A 68 0.57 6.39 -20.20
C ASN A 68 0.38 5.82 -18.78
N PHE A 69 -0.55 4.88 -18.62
CA PHE A 69 -0.76 4.09 -17.40
C PHE A 69 -0.31 2.63 -17.56
N SER A 70 0.54 2.34 -18.54
CA SER A 70 1.17 1.02 -18.68
C SER A 70 2.58 1.00 -18.07
N LEU A 71 3.08 -0.21 -17.80
CA LEU A 71 4.42 -0.50 -17.27
C LEU A 71 4.63 0.03 -15.84
N VAL A 72 5.88 0.35 -15.50
CA VAL A 72 6.29 0.80 -14.17
C VAL A 72 5.77 2.21 -13.92
N LEU A 73 4.93 2.36 -12.90
CA LEU A 73 4.33 3.62 -12.48
C LEU A 73 4.59 3.89 -11.02
N LYS A 74 4.41 5.16 -10.63
CA LYS A 74 4.38 5.60 -9.24
C LYS A 74 2.92 5.69 -8.79
N ALA A 75 2.67 5.26 -7.57
CA ALA A 75 1.40 5.42 -6.90
C ALA A 75 1.56 5.78 -5.43
N LYS A 76 0.47 6.28 -4.85
CA LYS A 76 0.34 6.49 -3.42
C LYS A 76 -0.98 5.91 -2.92
N LEU A 77 -0.90 5.17 -1.81
CA LEU A 77 -2.04 4.67 -1.05
C LEU A 77 -2.24 5.60 0.15
N PHE A 78 -3.42 6.21 0.26
CA PHE A 78 -3.71 7.22 1.27
C PHE A 78 -5.20 7.29 1.61
N VAL A 79 -5.52 7.91 2.74
CA VAL A 79 -6.88 8.27 3.09
C VAL A 79 -7.10 9.73 2.73
N ASN A 80 -8.10 10.02 1.90
CA ASN A 80 -8.45 11.38 1.50
C ASN A 80 -9.35 12.09 2.54
N GLU A 81 -9.67 13.37 2.30
CA GLU A 81 -10.51 14.20 3.17
C GLU A 81 -11.93 13.63 3.34
N ASN A 82 -12.43 12.93 2.32
CA ASN A 82 -13.73 12.25 2.32
C ASN A 82 -13.71 10.90 3.06
N LYS A 83 -12.64 10.57 3.78
CA LYS A 83 -12.46 9.30 4.50
C LYS A 83 -12.55 8.08 3.57
N ASN A 84 -12.01 8.21 2.35
CA ASN A 84 -11.87 7.10 1.43
C ASN A 84 -10.41 6.66 1.38
N LEU A 85 -10.18 5.34 1.43
CA LEU A 85 -8.89 4.78 1.08
C LEU A 85 -8.77 4.79 -0.45
N CYS A 86 -7.78 5.54 -0.93
CA CYS A 86 -7.56 5.75 -2.35
C CYS A 86 -6.18 5.24 -2.77
N LEU A 87 -6.13 4.65 -3.96
CA LEU A 87 -4.90 4.43 -4.71
C LEU A 87 -4.85 5.48 -5.83
N GLU A 88 -3.91 6.41 -5.74
CA GLU A 88 -3.64 7.35 -6.83
C GLU A 88 -2.42 6.89 -7.61
N THR A 89 -2.60 6.67 -8.91
CA THR A 89 -1.54 6.27 -9.84
C THR A 89 -1.18 7.45 -10.74
N THR A 90 0.10 7.81 -10.78
CA THR A 90 0.62 8.90 -11.60
C THR A 90 0.88 8.41 -13.02
N SER A 91 0.45 9.19 -14.00
CA SER A 91 0.73 8.96 -15.42
C SER A 91 2.21 9.09 -15.73
N ARG A 92 2.68 8.43 -16.79
CA ARG A 92 4.01 8.68 -17.38
C ARG A 92 4.10 10.02 -18.10
N ASP A 93 2.96 10.55 -18.57
CA ASP A 93 2.87 11.90 -19.11
C ASP A 93 2.58 12.87 -17.97
N GLU A 94 3.51 13.79 -17.72
CA GLU A 94 3.42 14.79 -16.65
C GLU A 94 2.25 15.76 -16.83
N ASN A 95 1.74 15.92 -18.07
CA ASN A 95 0.60 16.78 -18.36
C ASN A 95 -0.74 16.09 -18.06
N GLN A 96 -0.75 14.76 -17.92
CA GLN A 96 -1.94 13.99 -17.68
C GLN A 96 -2.22 13.84 -16.18
N LYS A 97 -3.47 14.08 -15.79
CA LYS A 97 -3.88 13.99 -14.38
C LYS A 97 -3.73 12.54 -13.86
N PRO A 98 -3.31 12.36 -12.59
CA PRO A 98 -3.31 11.05 -11.95
C PRO A 98 -4.70 10.40 -11.92
N ARG A 99 -4.74 9.06 -12.03
CA ARG A 99 -5.97 8.29 -11.82
C ARG A 99 -6.13 7.98 -10.34
N VAL A 100 -7.27 8.34 -9.76
CA VAL A 100 -7.61 8.08 -8.36
C VAL A 100 -8.69 7.02 -8.29
N GLU A 101 -8.33 5.87 -7.73
CA GLU A 101 -9.24 4.75 -7.49
C GLU A 101 -9.65 4.72 -6.01
N ILE A 102 -10.96 4.65 -5.73
CA ILE A 102 -11.46 4.48 -4.36
C ILE A 102 -11.55 2.99 -4.06
N LEU A 103 -10.69 2.50 -3.15
CA LEU A 103 -10.68 1.11 -2.74
C LEU A 103 -11.74 0.82 -1.67
N LEU A 104 -11.84 1.70 -0.66
CA LEU A 104 -12.78 1.56 0.45
C LEU A 104 -13.30 2.93 0.90
N LYS A 105 -14.57 2.96 1.32
CA LYS A 105 -15.21 4.15 1.90
C LYS A 105 -15.24 4.05 3.43
N ASN A 106 -15.42 5.19 4.10
CA ASN A 106 -15.54 5.29 5.57
C ASN A 106 -14.29 4.80 6.34
N VAL A 107 -13.10 5.01 5.77
CA VAL A 107 -11.82 4.74 6.40
C VAL A 107 -11.40 5.95 7.23
N LYS A 108 -11.46 5.82 8.55
CA LYS A 108 -11.08 6.87 9.51
C LYS A 108 -9.59 6.81 9.89
N LYS A 109 -9.01 5.62 9.85
CA LYS A 109 -7.63 5.35 10.27
C LYS A 109 -7.04 4.24 9.39
N ILE A 110 -5.79 4.45 8.98
CA ILE A 110 -4.96 3.44 8.33
C ILE A 110 -3.62 3.35 9.07
N GLU A 111 -3.16 2.13 9.32
CA GLU A 111 -1.85 1.83 9.88
C GLU A 111 -1.16 0.75 9.05
N TYR A 112 0.16 0.80 9.05
CA TYR A 112 0.98 -0.17 8.35
C TYR A 112 1.90 -0.88 9.34
N GLU A 113 2.08 -2.17 9.14
CA GLU A 113 3.13 -2.96 9.78
C GLU A 113 3.94 -3.65 8.68
N PHE A 114 5.25 -3.53 8.75
CA PHE A 114 6.19 -4.06 7.76
C PHE A 114 7.04 -5.14 8.40
N LEU A 115 7.01 -6.35 7.85
CA LEU A 115 7.83 -7.47 8.29
C LEU A 115 9.19 -7.41 7.61
N SER A 116 10.27 -7.45 8.36
CA SER A 116 11.63 -7.53 7.81
C SER A 116 12.59 -8.19 8.78
N ASN A 117 13.76 -8.58 8.30
CA ASN A 117 14.90 -8.86 9.16
C ASN A 117 15.21 -7.66 10.05
N SER A 118 15.75 -7.94 11.23
CA SER A 118 16.14 -6.91 12.20
C SER A 118 17.21 -5.99 11.61
N ASP A 119 16.85 -4.73 11.35
CA ASP A 119 17.74 -3.67 10.86
C ASP A 119 17.92 -2.58 11.93
N LEU A 120 19.19 -2.27 12.25
CA LEU A 120 19.56 -1.19 13.18
C LEU A 120 19.07 0.18 12.71
N LYS A 121 19.06 0.43 11.39
CA LYS A 121 18.56 1.69 10.78
C LYS A 121 17.06 1.88 11.00
N LEU A 122 16.32 0.78 11.22
CA LEU A 122 14.87 0.78 11.43
C LEU A 122 14.46 0.64 12.90
N LYS A 123 15.42 0.51 13.83
CA LYS A 123 15.16 0.20 15.26
C LYS A 123 14.12 1.13 15.92
N LYS A 124 14.12 2.42 15.60
CA LYS A 124 13.15 3.40 16.13
C LYS A 124 11.69 3.18 15.69
N TYR A 125 11.47 2.38 14.65
CA TYR A 125 10.14 2.08 14.12
C TYR A 125 9.66 0.67 14.49
N LYS A 126 10.48 -0.10 15.22
CA LYS A 126 10.18 -1.48 15.61
C LYS A 126 8.97 -1.53 16.55
N LEU A 127 8.14 -2.56 16.38
CA LEU A 127 7.05 -2.92 17.29
C LEU A 127 7.52 -3.93 18.34
N ASP A 128 6.87 -3.95 19.50
CA ASP A 128 7.29 -4.74 20.68
C ASP A 128 7.15 -6.27 20.52
N ARG A 129 6.65 -6.75 19.38
CA ARG A 129 6.51 -8.19 19.07
C ARG A 129 7.78 -8.70 18.41
N ILE A 130 8.61 -9.46 19.15
CA ILE A 130 9.99 -9.75 18.79
C ILE A 130 10.23 -11.24 18.55
N SER A 131 10.84 -11.56 17.40
CA SER A 131 11.79 -12.67 17.28
C SER A 131 13.20 -12.09 17.12
N LYS A 132 14.27 -12.83 17.46
CA LYS A 132 15.65 -12.30 17.42
C LYS A 132 16.05 -11.78 16.04
N ASN A 133 15.53 -12.39 14.96
CA ASN A 133 15.97 -12.11 13.59
C ASN A 133 14.92 -11.40 12.73
N ILE A 134 13.62 -11.57 13.03
CA ILE A 134 12.51 -11.02 12.23
C ILE A 134 11.64 -10.11 13.11
N CYS A 135 11.38 -8.90 12.63
CA CYS A 135 10.68 -7.86 13.36
C CYS A 135 9.60 -7.18 12.51
N TRP A 136 8.55 -6.70 13.17
CA TRP A 136 7.57 -5.80 12.57
C TRP A 136 7.93 -4.34 12.82
N TYR A 137 7.72 -3.48 11.82
CA TYR A 137 7.99 -2.05 11.87
C TYR A 137 6.73 -1.26 11.51
N LYS A 138 6.47 -0.13 12.20
CA LYS A 138 5.28 0.73 11.92
C LYS A 138 5.49 1.77 10.81
N PHE A 139 6.70 1.84 10.27
CA PHE A 139 7.10 2.85 9.30
C PHE A 139 8.24 2.31 8.43
N TRP A 140 8.20 2.61 7.13
CA TRP A 140 9.24 2.24 6.18
C TRP A 140 9.86 3.49 5.54
N PRO A 141 11.14 3.83 5.80
CA PRO A 141 11.72 5.07 5.33
C PRO A 141 12.10 5.04 3.85
N LYS A 142 12.08 6.21 3.20
CA LYS A 142 12.51 6.39 1.79
C LYS A 142 13.96 5.97 1.52
N LYS A 143 14.81 5.99 2.54
CA LYS A 143 16.22 5.59 2.46
C LYS A 143 16.46 4.11 2.82
N ALA A 144 15.41 3.30 2.98
CA ALA A 144 15.56 1.87 3.19
C ALA A 144 16.18 1.22 1.94
N GLU A 145 17.18 0.36 2.14
CA GLU A 145 17.95 -0.29 1.06
C GLU A 145 17.24 -1.54 0.51
N PHE A 146 16.23 -2.03 1.23
CA PHE A 146 15.49 -3.25 0.93
C PHE A 146 13.99 -3.01 1.03
N LEU A 147 13.22 -3.91 0.41
CA LEU A 147 11.79 -4.03 0.68
C LEU A 147 11.57 -4.81 1.97
N PRO A 148 10.48 -4.55 2.70
CA PRO A 148 10.04 -5.48 3.71
C PRO A 148 9.60 -6.79 3.05
N SER A 149 9.73 -7.90 3.76
CA SER A 149 9.26 -9.22 3.32
C SER A 149 7.74 -9.28 3.20
N ALA A 150 7.03 -8.54 4.05
CA ALA A 150 5.58 -8.45 4.01
C ALA A 150 5.09 -7.09 4.51
N ILE A 151 3.88 -6.73 4.11
CA ILE A 151 3.13 -5.60 4.64
C ILE A 151 1.80 -6.08 5.18
N LYS A 152 1.43 -5.58 6.35
CA LYS A 152 0.08 -5.65 6.91
C LYS A 152 -0.51 -4.25 6.94
N ILE A 153 -1.73 -4.09 6.44
CA ILE A 153 -2.49 -2.85 6.41
C ILE A 153 -3.67 -3.02 7.35
N LYS A 154 -3.76 -2.19 8.38
CA LYS A 154 -4.86 -2.19 9.34
C LYS A 154 -5.77 -1.00 9.09
N ILE A 155 -7.05 -1.26 8.96
CA ILE A 155 -8.10 -0.27 8.67
C ILE A 155 -9.10 -0.28 9.81
N ASN A 156 -9.36 0.91 10.39
CA ASN A 156 -10.36 1.12 11.45
C ASN A 156 -10.27 0.15 12.66
N ASN A 157 -9.09 -0.48 12.88
CA ASN A 157 -8.82 -1.50 13.90
C ASN A 157 -9.62 -2.82 13.77
N ASN A 158 -10.35 -3.05 12.68
CA ASN A 158 -11.21 -4.23 12.53
C ASN A 158 -11.13 -4.92 11.16
N LEU A 159 -10.40 -4.34 10.21
CA LEU A 159 -10.15 -4.94 8.90
C LEU A 159 -8.65 -4.91 8.64
N ASP A 160 -8.10 -6.09 8.38
CA ASP A 160 -6.67 -6.27 8.13
C ASP A 160 -6.47 -6.88 6.74
N PHE A 161 -5.55 -6.31 5.97
CA PHE A 161 -5.01 -6.90 4.76
C PHE A 161 -3.55 -7.25 4.97
N ALA A 162 -3.08 -8.36 4.40
CA ALA A 162 -1.68 -8.76 4.49
C ALA A 162 -1.17 -9.29 3.15
N PHE A 163 0.05 -8.90 2.79
CA PHE A 163 0.65 -9.22 1.50
C PHE A 163 2.13 -9.53 1.70
N PHE A 164 2.61 -10.61 1.09
CA PHE A 164 4.04 -10.80 0.88
C PHE A 164 4.49 -9.88 -0.24
N LEU A 165 5.66 -9.28 -0.08
CA LEU A 165 6.28 -8.49 -1.13
C LEU A 165 7.31 -9.36 -1.86
N PRO A 166 7.48 -9.18 -3.18
CA PRO A 166 8.40 -10.00 -3.94
C PRO A 166 9.82 -9.81 -3.41
N ALA A 167 10.51 -10.91 -3.17
CA ALA A 167 11.90 -10.88 -2.75
C ALA A 167 12.77 -10.26 -3.86
N ARG A 168 13.83 -9.57 -3.47
CA ARG A 168 14.89 -9.18 -4.41
C ARG A 168 15.49 -10.46 -4.98
N HIS A 169 15.34 -10.67 -6.29
CA HIS A 169 16.27 -11.53 -7.01
C HIS A 169 17.62 -10.84 -6.92
N VAL A 170 18.43 -11.25 -5.95
CA VAL A 170 19.87 -11.01 -5.99
C VAL A 170 20.31 -11.71 -7.27
N LYS A 171 20.68 -10.94 -8.31
CA LYS A 171 21.50 -11.52 -9.38
C LYS A 171 22.76 -12.00 -8.68
N MET A 172 22.88 -13.31 -8.49
CA MET A 172 24.15 -13.96 -8.13
C MET A 172 25.14 -13.80 -9.27
#